data_AF-A0ABD5YI92-F1
#
_entry.id   AF-A0ABD5YI92-F1
#
_cell.length_a   1.000
_cell.length_b   1.000
_cell.length_c   1.000
_cell.angle_alpha   90.00
_cell.angle_beta   90.00
_cell.angle_gamma   90.00
#
_symmetry.space_group_name_H-M   'P 1'
#
loop_
_entity.id
_entity.type
_entity.pdbx_description
1 polymer ?
#
loop_
_entity_poly.entity_id
_entity_poly.type
_entity_poly.pdbx_seq_one_letter_code
_entity_poly.pdbx_strand_id
1 'polypeptide(L)'
;MVDTAEKCRIRANGTDSRNLGCVADSSPVNRRNFMKASSITTLGLLASSENATAKTASGSGKSRPTYYTSSERQAARKNIQKYDWAKTVRDDVVAAADTILSYFTLDDLWRYVGSQNIPRSAWLARQTASHPPESSEWEAKFPVDGIEPATEPGKQWKITNGKYTLPTNDFEAYRQSGLDDKGTFDPELADESHLVNEEHPEKGKKWGVDDGLGWVDTNGDIGTAGQRWVPVAWTHHWMVVYGYRSLVGTLSEAYLYTRKQKYARAASVILDRVADVYPEFSLQNTVYFDDGGYTAQNGFPNPGHGERDAGNRSGRSGNRTGSRSS
;
A
#
# COMPACT_ATOMS: atom_id res chain seq x y z
N MET A 1 9.43 -20.38 -31.79
CA MET A 1 8.81 -19.32 -32.59
C MET A 1 8.17 -19.98 -33.80
N VAL A 2 6.85 -20.13 -33.76
CA VAL A 2 6.05 -20.54 -34.91
C VAL A 2 4.98 -19.48 -35.06
N ASP A 3 4.95 -18.89 -36.24
CA ASP A 3 4.25 -17.66 -36.60
C ASP A 3 2.72 -17.84 -36.55
N THR A 4 2.06 -16.86 -35.94
CA THR A 4 0.61 -16.81 -35.68
C THR A 4 -0.23 -16.65 -36.95
N ALA A 5 0.40 -16.63 -38.13
CA ALA A 5 -0.25 -16.41 -39.43
C ALA A 5 -0.96 -17.65 -40.02
N GLU A 6 -0.73 -18.88 -39.53
CA GLU A 6 -1.22 -20.10 -40.21
C GLU A 6 -2.54 -20.69 -39.66
N LYS A 7 -3.14 -20.11 -38.61
CA LYS A 7 -4.42 -20.58 -38.04
C LYS A 7 -5.69 -20.00 -38.66
N CYS A 8 -5.58 -19.11 -39.65
CA CYS A 8 -6.75 -18.46 -40.29
C CYS A 8 -7.14 -19.01 -41.68
N ARG A 9 -6.62 -20.17 -42.08
CA ARG A 9 -7.09 -20.91 -43.27
C ARG A 9 -7.65 -22.24 -42.83
N ILE A 10 -8.97 -22.31 -42.63
CA ILE A 10 -9.90 -23.44 -42.84
C ILE A 10 -11.21 -23.07 -42.13
N ARG A 11 -12.03 -22.25 -42.79
CA ARG A 11 -13.51 -22.24 -42.72
C ARG A 11 -14.04 -21.09 -43.59
N ALA A 12 -14.04 -21.32 -44.89
CA ALA A 12 -14.82 -20.53 -45.83
C ALA A 12 -15.40 -21.51 -46.86
N ASN A 13 -16.58 -22.02 -46.58
CA ASN A 13 -17.51 -22.58 -47.56
C ASN A 13 -18.90 -22.31 -47.00
N GLY A 14 -19.58 -21.30 -47.56
CA GLY A 14 -20.91 -20.90 -47.13
C GLY A 14 -21.07 -19.39 -47.17
N THR A 15 -21.64 -18.94 -48.27
CA THR A 15 -22.05 -17.58 -48.62
C THR A 15 -22.74 -16.79 -47.51
N ASP A 16 -22.45 -15.48 -47.53
CA ASP A 16 -23.24 -14.35 -46.99
C ASP A 16 -22.93 -13.87 -45.56
N SER A 17 -22.11 -12.83 -45.45
CA SER A 17 -22.29 -11.71 -44.50
C SER A 17 -21.21 -10.64 -44.68
N ARG A 18 -21.66 -9.40 -44.57
CA ARG A 18 -20.92 -8.15 -44.80
C ARG A 18 -19.82 -7.97 -43.73
N ASN A 19 -18.66 -7.47 -44.17
CA ASN A 19 -17.59 -6.81 -43.40
C ASN A 19 -17.75 -6.82 -41.86
N LEU A 20 -17.21 -7.84 -41.22
CA LEU A 20 -16.73 -7.74 -39.84
C LEU A 20 -15.21 -7.60 -39.92
N GLY A 21 -14.75 -6.35 -39.91
CA GLY A 21 -13.34 -6.05 -39.68
C GLY A 21 -12.92 -6.66 -38.36
N CYS A 22 -11.81 -7.40 -38.37
CA CYS A 22 -11.15 -7.88 -37.18
C CYS A 22 -10.92 -6.69 -36.24
N VAL A 23 -11.62 -6.69 -35.10
CA VAL A 23 -11.30 -5.83 -33.98
C VAL A 23 -9.92 -6.26 -33.51
N ALA A 24 -8.90 -5.51 -33.88
CA ALA A 24 -7.60 -5.59 -33.25
C ALA A 24 -7.83 -5.35 -31.76
N ASP A 25 -7.43 -6.34 -30.96
CA ASP A 25 -7.46 -6.31 -29.52
C ASP A 25 -6.62 -5.10 -29.05
N SER A 26 -7.30 -4.00 -28.76
CA SER A 26 -6.66 -2.81 -28.22
C SER A 26 -6.33 -3.12 -26.77
N SER A 27 -5.13 -3.64 -26.52
CA SER A 27 -4.56 -3.66 -25.19
C SER A 27 -4.71 -2.25 -24.61
N PRO A 28 -5.41 -2.05 -23.47
CA PRO A 28 -5.60 -0.74 -22.93
C PRO A 28 -4.22 -0.15 -22.66
N VAL A 29 -3.99 1.09 -23.10
CA VAL A 29 -2.79 1.86 -22.73
C VAL A 29 -2.58 1.67 -21.24
N ASN A 30 -1.49 1.00 -20.86
CA ASN A 30 -1.21 0.70 -19.46
C ASN A 30 -1.24 2.03 -18.68
N ARG A 31 -2.12 2.17 -17.68
CA ARG A 31 -2.32 3.40 -16.90
C ARG A 31 -0.99 3.95 -16.37
N ARG A 32 -0.07 3.06 -16.05
CA ARG A 32 1.30 3.38 -15.64
C ARG A 32 2.09 4.09 -16.75
N ASN A 33 2.03 3.59 -17.98
CA ASN A 33 2.67 4.22 -19.14
C ASN A 33 2.00 5.56 -19.47
N PHE A 34 0.68 5.67 -19.31
CA PHE A 34 -0.03 6.95 -19.44
C PHE A 34 0.43 7.96 -18.37
N MET A 35 0.58 7.58 -17.11
CA MET A 35 1.06 8.47 -16.04
C MET A 35 2.53 8.88 -16.21
N LYS A 36 3.36 7.99 -16.80
CA LYS A 36 4.75 8.29 -17.18
C LYS A 36 4.84 9.21 -18.39
N ALA A 37 4.02 8.99 -19.41
CA ALA A 37 4.05 9.71 -20.70
C ALA A 37 3.23 11.01 -20.72
N SER A 38 2.26 11.17 -19.81
CA SER A 38 1.45 12.39 -19.73
C SER A 38 2.32 13.57 -19.34
N SER A 39 2.54 14.48 -20.29
CA SER A 39 3.13 15.79 -20.04
C SER A 39 2.24 16.61 -19.09
N ILE A 40 2.83 17.61 -18.44
CA ILE A 40 2.20 18.55 -17.48
C ILE A 40 0.85 19.11 -18.00
N THR A 41 0.71 19.21 -19.31
CA THR A 41 -0.45 19.78 -20.02
C THR A 41 -1.67 18.83 -20.03
N THR A 42 -1.49 17.51 -20.16
CA THR A 42 -2.61 16.57 -20.36
C THR A 42 -3.37 16.26 -19.07
N LEU A 43 -2.65 16.09 -17.95
CA LEU A 43 -3.25 16.01 -16.60
C LEU A 43 -3.84 17.37 -16.17
N GLY A 44 -3.20 18.47 -16.59
CA GLY A 44 -3.69 19.84 -16.36
C GLY A 44 -5.03 20.12 -17.04
N LEU A 45 -5.26 19.63 -18.26
CA LEU A 45 -6.54 19.79 -18.97
C LEU A 45 -7.69 19.04 -18.28
N LEU A 46 -7.47 17.80 -17.81
CA LEU A 46 -8.47 17.03 -17.05
C LEU A 46 -8.85 17.70 -15.71
N ALA A 47 -7.92 18.43 -15.10
CA ALA A 47 -8.11 19.11 -13.82
C ALA A 47 -8.50 20.61 -13.92
N SER A 48 -8.43 21.21 -15.10
CA SER A 48 -8.64 22.65 -15.32
C SER A 48 -9.74 22.98 -16.32
N SER A 49 -10.33 21.99 -17.00
CA SER A 49 -11.50 22.23 -17.82
C SER A 49 -12.74 22.36 -16.95
N GLU A 50 -13.20 23.59 -16.72
CA GLU A 50 -14.57 23.84 -16.24
C GLU A 50 -15.63 23.47 -17.30
N ASN A 51 -15.23 23.07 -18.52
CA ASN A 51 -16.10 22.79 -19.66
C ASN A 51 -15.78 21.50 -20.46
N ALA A 52 -15.00 20.54 -19.96
CA ALA A 52 -14.93 19.23 -20.63
C ALA A 52 -16.20 18.44 -20.34
N THR A 53 -17.16 18.52 -21.25
CA THR A 53 -18.29 17.60 -21.31
C THR A 53 -17.77 16.24 -21.75
N ALA A 54 -17.22 15.48 -20.81
CA ALA A 54 -17.19 14.04 -20.94
C ALA A 54 -18.64 13.60 -21.11
N LYS A 55 -18.95 12.92 -22.22
CA LYS A 55 -20.26 12.32 -22.47
C LYS A 55 -20.55 11.39 -21.31
N THR A 56 -21.38 11.87 -20.37
CA THR A 56 -21.66 11.20 -19.12
C THR A 56 -22.31 9.87 -19.42
N ALA A 57 -21.63 8.79 -19.07
CA ALA A 57 -22.34 7.58 -18.68
C ALA A 57 -23.35 8.00 -17.60
N SER A 58 -24.63 7.72 -17.83
CA SER A 58 -25.72 8.05 -16.92
C SER A 58 -25.48 7.38 -15.57
N GLY A 59 -24.90 8.14 -14.65
CA GLY A 59 -24.57 7.75 -13.30
C GLY A 59 -24.25 9.02 -12.52
N SER A 60 -24.63 9.06 -11.25
CA SER A 60 -24.40 10.18 -10.32
C SER A 60 -22.90 10.38 -10.02
N GLY A 61 -22.11 10.72 -11.04
CA GLY A 61 -20.68 10.96 -10.94
C GLY A 61 -20.37 12.28 -10.24
N LYS A 62 -19.23 12.34 -9.55
CA LYS A 62 -18.75 13.55 -8.88
C LYS A 62 -18.51 14.65 -9.93
N SER A 63 -19.29 15.73 -9.89
CA SER A 63 -19.20 16.85 -10.84
C SER A 63 -18.38 18.04 -10.35
N ARG A 64 -18.02 18.07 -9.06
CA ARG A 64 -17.23 19.14 -8.45
C ARG A 64 -16.48 18.67 -7.20
N PRO A 65 -15.40 19.36 -6.77
CA PRO A 65 -14.77 19.12 -5.47
C PRO A 65 -15.77 19.31 -4.33
N THR A 66 -15.75 18.40 -3.34
CA THR A 66 -16.70 18.41 -2.21
C THR A 66 -16.02 18.53 -0.84
N TYR A 67 -14.70 18.31 -0.77
CA TYR A 67 -13.94 18.44 0.48
C TYR A 67 -13.29 19.81 0.57
N TYR A 68 -12.45 20.17 -0.42
CA TYR A 68 -12.01 21.55 -0.65
C TYR A 68 -12.72 22.13 -1.87
N THR A 69 -13.76 22.92 -1.62
CA THR A 69 -14.57 23.59 -2.63
C THR A 69 -13.74 24.59 -3.44
N SER A 70 -14.25 25.01 -4.60
CA SER A 70 -13.56 26.01 -5.42
C SER A 70 -13.42 27.36 -4.72
N SER A 71 -14.40 27.77 -3.90
CA SER A 71 -14.36 28.99 -3.10
C SER A 71 -13.30 28.92 -2.00
N GLU A 72 -13.24 27.83 -1.23
CA GLU A 72 -12.22 27.63 -0.18
C GLU A 72 -10.80 27.65 -0.77
N ARG A 73 -10.58 26.96 -1.88
CA ARG A 73 -9.28 26.97 -2.57
C ARG A 73 -8.91 28.37 -3.06
N GLN A 74 -9.87 29.16 -3.55
CA GLN A 74 -9.62 30.54 -3.96
C GLN A 74 -9.33 31.44 -2.76
N ALA A 75 -10.04 31.27 -1.65
CA ALA A 75 -9.81 31.99 -0.41
C ALA A 75 -8.41 31.72 0.16
N ALA A 76 -7.99 30.45 0.20
CA ALA A 76 -6.65 30.07 0.64
C ALA A 76 -5.55 30.80 -0.15
N ARG A 77 -5.65 30.83 -1.49
CA ARG A 77 -4.68 31.54 -2.35
C ARG A 77 -4.70 33.06 -2.15
N LYS A 78 -5.89 33.65 -1.99
CA LYS A 78 -6.03 35.09 -1.67
C LYS A 78 -5.36 35.40 -0.32
N ASN A 79 -5.52 34.53 0.67
CA ASN A 79 -4.89 34.68 1.99
C ASN A 79 -3.38 34.56 1.90
N ILE A 80 -2.84 33.58 1.15
CA ILE A 80 -1.40 33.43 0.88
C ILE A 80 -0.81 34.70 0.24
N GLN A 81 -1.54 35.37 -0.65
CA GLN A 81 -1.06 36.63 -1.24
C GLN A 81 -1.06 37.79 -0.24
N LYS A 82 -2.00 37.79 0.70
CA LYS A 82 -2.28 38.94 1.58
C LYS A 82 -1.58 38.89 2.93
N TYR A 83 -1.44 37.72 3.54
CA TYR A 83 -1.01 37.57 4.93
C TYR A 83 0.30 36.80 5.03
N ASP A 84 1.24 37.31 5.82
CA ASP A 84 2.55 36.66 5.98
C ASP A 84 2.45 35.31 6.68
N TRP A 85 1.58 35.15 7.67
CA TRP A 85 1.32 33.84 8.29
C TRP A 85 0.87 32.79 7.26
N ALA A 86 0.07 33.19 6.27
CA ALA A 86 -0.43 32.29 5.24
C ALA A 86 0.66 31.94 4.22
N LYS A 87 1.59 32.89 3.96
CA LYS A 87 2.80 32.62 3.17
C LYS A 87 3.67 31.58 3.85
N THR A 88 3.94 31.74 5.15
CA THR A 88 4.73 30.81 5.96
C THR A 88 4.14 29.40 5.91
N VAL A 89 2.84 29.24 6.18
CA VAL A 89 2.19 27.92 6.08
C VAL A 89 2.38 27.28 4.70
N ARG A 90 2.21 28.06 3.63
CA ARG A 90 2.43 27.56 2.27
C ARG A 90 3.90 27.23 2.01
N ASP A 91 4.84 28.01 2.53
CA ASP A 91 6.28 27.80 2.34
C ASP A 91 6.76 26.55 3.07
N ASP A 92 6.28 26.31 4.29
CA ASP A 92 6.59 25.09 5.08
C ASP A 92 6.09 23.83 4.37
N VAL A 93 4.83 23.84 3.89
CA VAL A 93 4.25 22.73 3.13
C VAL A 93 4.97 22.51 1.79
N VAL A 94 5.39 23.59 1.12
CA VAL A 94 6.17 23.48 -0.12
C VAL A 94 7.55 22.90 0.14
N ALA A 95 8.22 23.30 1.22
CA ALA A 95 9.51 22.74 1.61
C ALA A 95 9.39 21.23 1.88
N ALA A 96 8.40 20.82 2.67
CA ALA A 96 8.11 19.41 2.94
C ALA A 96 7.82 18.61 1.67
N ALA A 97 7.00 19.16 0.77
CA ALA A 97 6.68 18.52 -0.51
C ALA A 97 7.90 18.44 -1.45
N ASP A 98 8.78 19.45 -1.42
CA ASP A 98 10.02 19.43 -2.20
C ASP A 98 11.04 18.43 -1.63
N THR A 99 11.10 18.24 -0.30
CA THR A 99 11.85 17.14 0.33
C THR A 99 11.34 15.78 -0.14
N ILE A 100 10.02 15.56 -0.18
CA ILE A 100 9.48 14.31 -0.74
C ILE A 100 9.97 14.09 -2.17
N LEU A 101 9.93 15.12 -3.01
CA LEU A 101 10.38 14.99 -4.41
C LEU A 101 11.91 14.86 -4.57
N SER A 102 12.70 15.17 -3.55
CA SER A 102 14.15 14.90 -3.56
C SER A 102 14.49 13.46 -3.15
N TYR A 103 13.66 12.84 -2.30
CA TYR A 103 13.84 11.44 -1.90
C TYR A 103 13.24 10.46 -2.91
N PHE A 104 12.09 10.78 -3.51
CA PHE A 104 11.32 9.81 -4.30
C PHE A 104 11.20 10.19 -5.78
N THR A 105 11.56 9.25 -6.65
CA THR A 105 11.11 9.26 -8.04
C THR A 105 9.65 8.81 -8.13
N LEU A 106 9.02 8.99 -9.30
CA LEU A 106 7.66 8.47 -9.52
C LEU A 106 7.60 6.93 -9.44
N ASP A 107 8.65 6.23 -9.86
CA ASP A 107 8.69 4.77 -9.73
C ASP A 107 8.87 4.36 -8.27
N ASP A 108 9.60 5.12 -7.46
CA ASP A 108 9.72 4.88 -6.02
C ASP A 108 8.36 5.08 -5.32
N LEU A 109 7.65 6.18 -5.62
CA LEU A 109 6.31 6.43 -5.06
C LEU A 109 5.33 5.31 -5.40
N TRP A 110 5.40 4.76 -6.61
CA TRP A 110 4.59 3.62 -7.02
C TRP A 110 5.00 2.34 -6.30
N ARG A 111 6.30 2.08 -6.13
CA ARG A 111 6.83 0.88 -5.46
C ARG A 111 6.72 0.91 -3.94
N TYR A 112 6.57 2.10 -3.35
CA TYR A 112 6.46 2.31 -1.91
C TYR A 112 5.19 1.68 -1.34
N VAL A 113 4.11 1.62 -2.13
CA VAL A 113 2.85 0.99 -1.72
C VAL A 113 2.94 -0.54 -1.86
N GLY A 114 2.88 -1.25 -0.72
CA GLY A 114 2.89 -2.72 -0.66
C GLY A 114 1.59 -3.37 -1.15
N SER A 115 1.64 -4.69 -1.42
CA SER A 115 0.47 -5.51 -1.76
C SER A 115 -0.08 -6.25 -0.54
N GLN A 116 -1.23 -6.94 -0.70
CA GLN A 116 -1.87 -7.74 0.34
C GLN A 116 -0.98 -8.90 0.84
N ASN A 117 -0.07 -9.41 0.01
CA ASN A 117 0.82 -10.51 0.35
C ASN A 117 1.93 -10.12 1.33
N ILE A 118 2.06 -8.83 1.64
CA ILE A 118 2.87 -8.36 2.76
C ILE A 118 1.91 -8.13 3.92
N PRO A 119 1.97 -8.91 5.01
CA PRO A 119 1.05 -8.72 6.12
C PRO A 119 1.20 -7.34 6.78
N ARG A 120 0.21 -6.97 7.60
CA ARG A 120 0.26 -5.77 8.44
C ARG A 120 0.03 -6.13 9.89
N SER A 121 0.87 -5.61 10.78
CA SER A 121 0.72 -5.71 12.22
C SER A 121 0.83 -4.34 12.88
N ALA A 122 -0.07 -4.04 13.82
CA ALA A 122 0.05 -2.83 14.63
C ALA A 122 1.16 -2.95 15.70
N TRP A 123 1.64 -4.16 15.98
CA TRP A 123 2.56 -4.45 17.10
C TRP A 123 3.75 -5.28 16.61
N LEU A 124 4.92 -5.04 17.21
CA LEU A 124 6.17 -5.62 16.72
C LEU A 124 6.38 -7.08 17.15
N ALA A 125 5.88 -7.44 18.33
CA ALA A 125 5.87 -8.81 18.85
C ALA A 125 4.69 -9.00 19.84
N ARG A 126 4.22 -10.24 20.00
CA ARG A 126 3.10 -10.58 20.90
C ARG A 126 3.50 -10.24 22.35
N GLN A 127 2.56 -9.67 23.12
CA GLN A 127 2.70 -9.36 24.56
C GLN A 127 3.88 -8.47 24.98
N THR A 128 4.61 -7.82 24.05
CA THR A 128 5.83 -7.06 24.36
C THR A 128 5.81 -5.60 23.93
N ALA A 129 4.84 -5.14 23.16
CA ALA A 129 4.71 -3.72 22.89
C ALA A 129 3.51 -3.16 23.66
N SER A 130 3.72 -2.00 24.27
CA SER A 130 2.71 -0.98 24.55
C SER A 130 2.52 -0.14 23.26
N HIS A 131 1.50 0.71 23.23
CA HIS A 131 1.04 1.51 22.08
C HIS A 131 2.16 2.32 21.35
N PRO A 132 2.04 2.65 20.04
CA PRO A 132 3.08 3.36 19.26
C PRO A 132 3.03 4.90 19.40
N PRO A 133 4.08 5.67 19.04
CA PRO A 133 5.45 5.29 18.64
C PRO A 133 6.50 5.46 19.76
N GLU A 134 6.08 5.88 20.96
CA GLU A 134 7.00 6.29 22.05
C GLU A 134 7.34 5.18 23.06
N SER A 135 6.74 3.98 22.91
CA SER A 135 6.87 2.91 23.92
C SER A 135 7.58 1.63 23.44
N SER A 136 8.07 1.62 22.19
CA SER A 136 9.04 0.62 21.73
C SER A 136 10.41 1.26 21.65
N GLU A 137 11.44 0.55 22.11
CA GLU A 137 12.85 0.89 21.90
C GLU A 137 13.24 0.91 20.41
N TRP A 138 12.30 0.55 19.52
CA TRP A 138 12.49 0.35 18.09
C TRP A 138 11.86 1.49 17.30
N GLU A 139 12.62 2.02 16.34
CA GLU A 139 12.22 3.08 15.43
C GLU A 139 12.58 2.72 13.98
N ALA A 140 12.06 3.47 13.01
CA ALA A 140 12.46 3.33 11.62
C ALA A 140 13.94 3.69 11.44
N LYS A 141 14.71 2.86 10.74
CA LYS A 141 16.15 3.08 10.56
C LYS A 141 16.49 4.21 9.58
N PHE A 142 15.61 4.47 8.62
CA PHE A 142 15.84 5.40 7.52
C PHE A 142 14.64 6.33 7.31
N PRO A 143 14.30 7.19 8.29
CA PRO A 143 13.20 8.14 8.15
C PRO A 143 13.50 9.17 7.05
N VAL A 144 12.46 9.70 6.43
CA VAL A 144 12.58 10.89 5.57
C VAL A 144 12.55 12.12 6.47
N ASP A 145 13.62 12.90 6.43
CA ASP A 145 13.73 14.10 7.24
C ASP A 145 12.50 15.02 7.13
N GLY A 146 11.83 15.22 8.26
CA GLY A 146 10.67 16.11 8.37
C GLY A 146 9.36 15.55 7.80
N ILE A 147 9.32 14.27 7.36
CA ILE A 147 8.13 13.64 6.79
C ILE A 147 7.82 12.34 7.53
N GLU A 148 7.32 12.44 8.76
CA GLU A 148 6.93 11.26 9.53
C GLU A 148 5.58 10.66 9.07
N PRO A 149 5.39 9.33 9.11
CA PRO A 149 6.38 8.27 9.36
C PRO A 149 6.96 7.71 8.05
N ALA A 150 7.17 8.54 7.02
CA ALA A 150 7.72 8.08 5.76
C ALA A 150 9.20 7.76 5.90
N THR A 151 9.67 6.81 5.09
CA THR A 151 11.04 6.31 5.11
C THR A 151 11.62 6.36 3.70
N GLU A 152 12.94 6.36 3.60
CA GLU A 152 13.63 6.40 2.31
C GLU A 152 13.17 5.25 1.38
N PRO A 153 13.07 5.49 0.06
CA PRO A 153 12.58 4.48 -0.87
C PRO A 153 13.47 3.24 -0.90
N GLY A 154 12.83 2.07 -0.81
CA GLY A 154 13.49 0.77 -0.74
C GLY A 154 14.03 0.42 0.65
N LYS A 155 13.97 1.35 1.62
CA LYS A 155 14.51 1.15 2.97
C LYS A 155 13.44 1.02 4.05
N GLN A 156 12.17 1.14 3.68
CA GLN A 156 11.02 1.17 4.59
C GLN A 156 10.87 -0.04 5.53
N TRP A 157 11.57 -1.14 5.26
CA TRP A 157 11.41 -2.40 6.00
C TRP A 157 12.34 -2.54 7.20
N LYS A 158 13.28 -1.60 7.39
CA LYS A 158 14.32 -1.69 8.43
C LYS A 158 13.95 -0.86 9.66
N ILE A 159 13.95 -1.50 10.82
CA ILE A 159 13.83 -0.89 12.14
C ILE A 159 15.11 -1.08 12.95
N THR A 160 15.35 -0.23 13.93
CA THR A 160 16.50 -0.35 14.84
C THR A 160 16.16 0.07 16.25
N ASN A 161 16.84 -0.51 17.23
CA ASN A 161 16.87 -0.04 18.62
C ASN A 161 18.26 0.49 19.02
N GLY A 162 19.08 0.90 18.05
CA GLY A 162 20.48 1.30 18.23
C GLY A 162 21.46 0.14 18.41
N LYS A 163 21.03 -1.01 18.96
CA LYS A 163 21.86 -2.21 19.09
C LYS A 163 21.71 -3.16 17.91
N TYR A 164 20.48 -3.39 17.48
CA TYR A 164 20.14 -4.33 16.41
C TYR A 164 19.36 -3.62 15.32
N THR A 165 19.44 -4.17 14.10
CA THR A 165 18.58 -3.80 12.97
C THR A 165 17.78 -5.03 12.57
N LEU A 166 16.46 -4.87 12.44
CA LEU A 166 15.56 -5.92 11.98
C LEU A 166 14.76 -5.44 10.75
N PRO A 167 14.39 -6.34 9.84
CA PRO A 167 14.93 -7.69 9.74
C PRO A 167 16.41 -7.65 9.32
N THR A 168 17.13 -8.73 9.55
CA THR A 168 18.57 -8.80 9.24
C THR A 168 18.89 -9.13 7.79
N ASN A 169 17.88 -9.54 7.01
CA ASN A 169 17.97 -9.68 5.56
C ASN A 169 17.61 -8.38 4.82
N ASP A 170 17.95 -8.32 3.53
CA ASP A 170 17.40 -7.35 2.60
C ASP A 170 16.01 -7.79 2.12
N PHE A 171 14.98 -7.40 2.88
CA PHE A 171 13.59 -7.68 2.51
C PHE A 171 13.16 -6.95 1.23
N GLU A 172 13.73 -5.78 0.90
CA GLU A 172 13.37 -5.10 -0.35
C GLU A 172 13.88 -5.89 -1.55
N ALA A 173 15.11 -6.42 -1.50
CA ALA A 173 15.63 -7.28 -2.57
C ALA A 173 14.79 -8.56 -2.72
N TYR A 174 14.47 -9.24 -1.61
CA TYR A 174 13.55 -10.37 -1.59
C TYR A 174 12.20 -10.01 -2.24
N ARG A 175 11.60 -8.89 -1.83
CA ARG A 175 10.32 -8.42 -2.36
C ARG A 175 10.37 -8.06 -3.84
N GLN A 176 11.45 -7.42 -4.29
CA GLN A 176 11.63 -7.03 -5.70
C GLN A 176 11.79 -8.26 -6.60
N SER A 177 12.45 -9.30 -6.11
CA SER A 177 12.61 -10.56 -6.86
C SER A 177 11.28 -11.30 -7.07
N GLY A 178 10.31 -11.12 -6.16
CA GLY A 178 8.99 -11.74 -6.23
C GLY A 178 7.88 -10.86 -6.84
N LEU A 179 8.21 -9.84 -7.63
CA LEU A 179 7.19 -9.00 -8.28
C LEU A 179 6.62 -9.68 -9.53
N ASP A 180 5.30 -9.79 -9.61
CA ASP A 180 4.60 -10.21 -10.83
C ASP A 180 4.56 -9.12 -11.92
N ASP A 181 3.95 -9.42 -13.07
CA ASP A 181 3.80 -8.47 -14.19
C ASP A 181 3.00 -7.20 -13.84
N LYS A 182 2.21 -7.23 -12.76
CA LYS A 182 1.44 -6.09 -12.20
C LYS A 182 2.21 -5.38 -11.09
N GLY A 183 3.45 -5.82 -10.81
CA GLY A 183 4.30 -5.41 -9.71
C GLY A 183 3.70 -5.67 -8.34
N THR A 184 2.79 -6.62 -8.21
CA THR A 184 2.31 -7.17 -6.95
C THR A 184 3.34 -8.16 -6.44
N PHE A 185 3.73 -8.05 -5.16
CA PHE A 185 4.62 -9.01 -4.55
C PHE A 185 3.91 -10.35 -4.35
N ASP A 186 4.55 -11.42 -4.76
CA ASP A 186 4.18 -12.81 -4.55
C ASP A 186 5.40 -13.56 -3.97
N PRO A 187 5.33 -14.07 -2.73
CA PRO A 187 6.45 -14.79 -2.12
C PRO A 187 6.79 -16.08 -2.87
N GLU A 188 5.86 -16.69 -3.61
CA GLU A 188 6.14 -17.91 -4.39
C GLU A 188 7.06 -17.63 -5.59
N LEU A 189 7.16 -16.37 -6.02
CA LEU A 189 8.05 -15.93 -7.09
C LEU A 189 9.41 -15.42 -6.57
N ALA A 190 9.54 -15.24 -5.26
CA ALA A 190 10.67 -14.54 -4.67
C ALA A 190 11.93 -15.42 -4.54
N ASP A 191 13.10 -14.82 -4.72
CA ASP A 191 14.39 -15.49 -4.55
C ASP A 191 14.76 -15.58 -3.06
N GLU A 192 14.61 -16.78 -2.51
CA GLU A 192 14.97 -17.10 -1.12
C GLU A 192 16.46 -16.88 -0.81
N SER A 193 17.33 -16.68 -1.81
CA SER A 193 18.74 -16.32 -1.59
C SER A 193 18.90 -15.03 -0.80
N HIS A 194 17.90 -14.14 -0.86
CA HIS A 194 17.83 -12.92 -0.07
C HIS A 194 17.41 -13.16 1.39
N LEU A 195 16.93 -14.36 1.77
CA LEU A 195 16.51 -14.69 3.14
C LEU A 195 17.69 -15.16 3.98
N VAL A 196 18.69 -14.30 4.14
CA VAL A 196 19.90 -14.55 4.92
C VAL A 196 20.19 -13.36 5.85
N ASN A 197 20.68 -13.66 7.05
CA ASN A 197 21.14 -12.66 7.99
C ASN A 197 22.45 -12.02 7.51
N GLU A 198 22.39 -10.77 7.09
CA GLU A 198 23.54 -9.98 6.61
C GLU A 198 24.17 -9.12 7.71
N GLU A 199 23.42 -8.79 8.75
CA GLU A 199 23.82 -7.83 9.78
C GLU A 199 24.62 -8.49 10.92
N HIS A 200 24.31 -9.75 11.26
CA HIS A 200 24.83 -10.44 12.45
C HIS A 200 25.24 -11.91 12.16
N PRO A 201 26.21 -12.16 11.26
CA PRO A 201 26.57 -13.51 10.82
C PRO A 201 26.98 -14.44 11.98
N GLU A 202 27.52 -13.90 13.07
CA GLU A 202 27.89 -14.62 14.28
C GLU A 202 26.70 -15.26 15.01
N LYS A 203 25.48 -14.76 14.79
CA LYS A 203 24.23 -15.30 15.35
C LYS A 203 23.58 -16.37 14.48
N GLY A 204 24.16 -16.64 13.31
CA GLY A 204 23.70 -17.66 12.37
C GLY A 204 22.84 -17.11 11.24
N LYS A 205 22.77 -17.88 10.14
CA LYS A 205 22.24 -17.45 8.85
C LYS A 205 20.76 -17.06 8.83
N LYS A 206 19.97 -17.50 9.82
CA LYS A 206 18.52 -17.26 9.89
C LYS A 206 18.10 -16.38 11.07
N TRP A 207 19.07 -15.86 11.83
CA TRP A 207 18.78 -15.01 12.98
C TRP A 207 18.27 -13.65 12.52
N GLY A 208 17.07 -13.25 12.96
CA GLY A 208 16.43 -11.98 12.60
C GLY A 208 15.91 -11.90 11.16
N VAL A 209 15.91 -13.01 10.41
CA VAL A 209 15.48 -13.04 9.01
C VAL A 209 13.95 -13.10 8.92
N ASP A 210 13.35 -12.16 8.18
CA ASP A 210 11.91 -12.01 8.00
C ASP A 210 11.58 -12.04 6.50
N ASP A 211 10.66 -12.92 6.12
CA ASP A 211 10.10 -13.10 4.77
C ASP A 211 8.75 -12.38 4.59
N GLY A 212 8.34 -11.59 5.57
CA GLY A 212 7.04 -10.94 5.69
C GLY A 212 6.18 -11.51 6.83
N LEU A 213 6.44 -12.75 7.26
CA LEU A 213 5.68 -13.48 8.28
C LEU A 213 6.34 -13.45 9.67
N GLY A 214 7.48 -12.77 9.79
CA GLY A 214 8.23 -12.62 11.02
C GLY A 214 9.24 -13.72 11.29
N TRP A 215 10.05 -13.45 12.30
CA TRP A 215 11.12 -14.30 12.79
C TRP A 215 10.82 -14.77 14.23
N VAL A 216 11.14 -16.01 14.57
CA VAL A 216 10.99 -16.53 15.95
C VAL A 216 12.33 -16.45 16.68
N ASP A 217 12.37 -15.62 17.73
CA ASP A 217 13.50 -15.50 18.65
C ASP A 217 13.57 -16.73 19.56
N THR A 218 14.13 -17.83 19.04
CA THR A 218 14.14 -19.13 19.73
C THR A 218 14.92 -19.08 21.04
N ASN A 219 15.99 -18.27 21.11
CA ASN A 219 16.89 -18.22 22.25
C ASN A 219 16.54 -17.10 23.26
N GLY A 220 15.66 -16.16 22.89
CA GLY A 220 15.40 -14.97 23.69
C GLY A 220 16.56 -13.97 23.64
N ASP A 221 17.19 -13.84 22.46
CA ASP A 221 18.30 -12.91 22.22
C ASP A 221 17.88 -11.44 22.27
N ILE A 222 16.59 -11.17 21.98
CA ILE A 222 15.99 -9.83 21.99
C ILE A 222 14.83 -9.79 22.99
N GLY A 223 13.93 -10.78 22.96
CA GLY A 223 12.75 -10.84 23.81
C GLY A 223 12.66 -12.14 24.60
N THR A 224 11.46 -12.57 24.92
CA THR A 224 11.23 -13.89 25.52
C THR A 224 11.55 -14.98 24.50
N ALA A 225 12.24 -16.05 24.93
CA ALA A 225 12.49 -17.20 24.08
C ALA A 225 11.18 -17.79 23.49
N GLY A 226 11.20 -18.07 22.19
CA GLY A 226 10.03 -18.51 21.41
C GLY A 226 9.11 -17.37 20.94
N GLN A 227 9.44 -16.11 21.23
CA GLN A 227 8.64 -14.97 20.78
C GLN A 227 8.81 -14.74 19.27
N ARG A 228 7.70 -14.60 18.54
CA ARG A 228 7.71 -14.13 17.15
C ARG A 228 7.77 -12.60 17.08
N TRP A 229 8.72 -12.09 16.31
CA TRP A 229 8.89 -10.70 15.93
C TRP A 229 8.48 -10.51 14.48
N VAL A 230 7.76 -9.44 14.15
CA VAL A 230 7.21 -9.19 12.79
C VAL A 230 7.65 -7.82 12.24
N PRO A 231 8.97 -7.51 12.18
CA PRO A 231 9.45 -6.20 11.75
C PRO A 231 8.93 -5.76 10.38
N VAL A 232 8.82 -6.68 9.41
CA VAL A 232 8.28 -6.35 8.08
C VAL A 232 6.79 -6.02 8.16
N ALA A 233 5.98 -6.83 8.85
CA ALA A 233 4.55 -6.55 8.97
C ALA A 233 4.26 -5.27 9.77
N TRP A 234 5.09 -4.97 10.77
CA TRP A 234 5.01 -3.75 11.57
C TRP A 234 5.36 -2.50 10.75
N THR A 235 6.47 -2.53 10.01
CA THR A 235 6.85 -1.43 9.11
C THR A 235 5.88 -1.27 7.96
N HIS A 236 5.32 -2.35 7.42
CA HIS A 236 4.27 -2.26 6.41
C HIS A 236 3.05 -1.48 6.93
N HIS A 237 2.68 -1.70 8.20
CA HIS A 237 1.62 -0.92 8.83
C HIS A 237 2.04 0.54 9.06
N TRP A 238 3.10 0.79 9.82
CA TRP A 238 3.41 2.13 10.32
C TRP A 238 4.23 2.99 9.36
N MET A 239 5.17 2.42 8.62
CA MET A 239 6.08 3.18 7.75
C MET A 239 5.59 3.23 6.30
N VAL A 240 4.94 2.17 5.83
CA VAL A 240 4.41 2.13 4.47
C VAL A 240 3.00 2.69 4.41
N VAL A 241 2.03 2.10 5.13
CA VAL A 241 0.63 2.55 5.03
C VAL A 241 0.42 3.96 5.56
N TYR A 242 0.95 4.29 6.74
CA TYR A 242 0.88 5.67 7.23
C TYR A 242 1.88 6.58 6.51
N GLY A 243 3.03 6.06 6.05
CA GLY A 243 3.98 6.84 5.25
C GLY A 243 3.36 7.33 3.95
N TYR A 244 2.78 6.46 3.11
CA TYR A 244 2.17 6.93 1.85
C TYR A 244 0.98 7.87 2.09
N ARG A 245 0.27 7.75 3.22
CA ARG A 245 -0.77 8.72 3.62
C ARG A 245 -0.18 10.08 3.93
N SER A 246 0.94 10.12 4.65
CA SER A 246 1.71 11.34 4.92
C SER A 246 2.20 11.98 3.61
N LEU A 247 2.81 11.18 2.72
CA LEU A 247 3.26 11.63 1.40
C LEU A 247 2.11 12.24 0.58
N VAL A 248 0.97 11.54 0.45
CA VAL A 248 -0.20 12.03 -0.30
C VAL A 248 -0.76 13.31 0.33
N GLY A 249 -0.84 13.39 1.66
CA GLY A 249 -1.32 14.57 2.39
C GLY A 249 -0.49 15.81 2.04
N THR A 250 0.82 15.73 2.26
CA THR A 250 1.77 16.81 2.02
C THR A 250 1.78 17.24 0.55
N LEU A 251 1.85 16.30 -0.39
CA LEU A 251 1.84 16.59 -1.82
C LEU A 251 0.50 17.21 -2.27
N SER A 252 -0.62 16.72 -1.75
CA SER A 252 -1.95 17.27 -2.07
C SER A 252 -2.10 18.70 -1.56
N GLU A 253 -1.65 18.99 -0.34
CA GLU A 253 -1.71 20.31 0.26
C GLU A 253 -0.83 21.32 -0.49
N ALA A 254 0.40 20.92 -0.84
CA ALA A 254 1.29 21.74 -1.68
C ALA A 254 0.64 22.07 -3.03
N TYR A 255 -0.08 21.13 -3.66
CA TYR A 255 -0.84 21.40 -4.87
C TYR A 255 -2.02 22.35 -4.64
N LEU A 256 -2.75 22.22 -3.52
CA LEU A 256 -3.88 23.10 -3.19
C LEU A 256 -3.42 24.56 -3.07
N TYR A 257 -2.28 24.80 -2.43
CA TYR A 257 -1.72 26.14 -2.22
C TYR A 257 -1.06 26.74 -3.45
N THR A 258 -0.35 25.93 -4.24
CA THR A 258 0.51 26.45 -5.31
C THR A 258 0.01 26.19 -6.72
N ARG A 259 -0.87 25.20 -6.93
CA ARG A 259 -1.26 24.67 -8.25
C ARG A 259 -0.11 24.10 -9.09
N LYS A 260 1.09 23.91 -8.51
CA LYS A 260 2.23 23.33 -9.23
C LYS A 260 1.96 21.84 -9.49
N GLN A 261 1.94 21.46 -10.77
CA GLN A 261 1.55 20.11 -11.19
C GLN A 261 2.49 19.00 -10.72
N LYS A 262 3.75 19.31 -10.40
CA LYS A 262 4.71 18.32 -9.88
C LYS A 262 4.19 17.58 -8.64
N TYR A 263 3.51 18.31 -7.73
CA TYR A 263 2.95 17.72 -6.52
C TYR A 263 1.72 16.85 -6.81
N ALA A 264 0.81 17.34 -7.66
CA ALA A 264 -0.37 16.57 -8.07
C ALA A 264 0.00 15.28 -8.79
N ARG A 265 1.03 15.32 -9.65
CA ARG A 265 1.52 14.14 -10.37
C ARG A 265 2.04 13.08 -9.40
N ALA A 266 2.89 13.47 -8.47
CA ALA A 266 3.43 12.57 -7.45
C ALA A 266 2.33 11.95 -6.58
N ALA A 267 1.42 12.77 -6.04
CA ALA A 267 0.28 12.27 -5.26
C ALA A 267 -0.60 11.30 -6.06
N SER A 268 -0.83 11.61 -7.35
CA SER A 268 -1.66 10.77 -8.22
C SER A 268 -1.04 9.41 -8.52
N VAL A 269 0.30 9.30 -8.59
CA VAL A 269 0.98 8.01 -8.76
C VAL A 269 0.76 7.10 -7.54
N ILE A 270 0.83 7.66 -6.33
CA ILE A 270 0.54 6.91 -5.11
C ILE A 270 -0.92 6.45 -5.11
N LEU A 271 -1.86 7.35 -5.41
CA LEU A 271 -3.29 7.04 -5.43
C LEU A 271 -3.66 6.02 -6.51
N ASP A 272 -3.02 6.08 -7.68
CA ASP A 272 -3.18 5.09 -8.75
C ASP A 272 -2.76 3.71 -8.27
N ARG A 273 -1.59 3.60 -7.62
CA ARG A 273 -1.15 2.32 -7.05
C ARG A 273 -2.06 1.83 -5.93
N VAL A 274 -2.52 2.70 -5.05
CA VAL A 274 -3.50 2.33 -4.00
C VAL A 274 -4.77 1.77 -4.64
N ALA A 275 -5.24 2.35 -5.75
CA ALA A 275 -6.41 1.84 -6.45
C ALA A 275 -6.20 0.44 -7.07
N ASP A 276 -4.97 0.08 -7.43
CA ASP A 276 -4.63 -1.26 -7.91
C ASP A 276 -4.65 -2.31 -6.80
N VAL A 277 -4.12 -2.00 -5.61
CA VAL A 277 -3.89 -3.00 -4.54
C VAL A 277 -4.99 -3.02 -3.47
N TYR A 278 -5.66 -1.91 -3.22
CA TYR A 278 -6.64 -1.79 -2.14
C TYR A 278 -7.86 -2.73 -2.27
N PRO A 279 -8.40 -3.03 -3.48
CA PRO A 279 -9.50 -3.98 -3.61
C PRO A 279 -9.17 -5.38 -3.06
N GLU A 280 -7.91 -5.79 -3.12
CA GLU A 280 -7.43 -7.08 -2.61
C GLU A 280 -7.08 -7.02 -1.11
N PHE A 281 -7.06 -5.83 -0.49
CA PHE A 281 -6.72 -5.69 0.91
C PHE A 281 -7.83 -6.30 1.78
N SER A 282 -7.56 -7.48 2.31
CA SER A 282 -8.44 -8.18 3.22
C SER A 282 -7.79 -8.29 4.58
N LEU A 283 -8.51 -7.83 5.59
CA LEU A 283 -8.12 -8.15 6.95
C LEU A 283 -8.41 -9.61 7.29
N GLN A 284 -9.31 -10.31 6.61
CA GLN A 284 -9.70 -11.69 6.99
C GLN A 284 -8.79 -12.77 6.42
N ASN A 285 -8.01 -12.45 5.39
CA ASN A 285 -7.18 -13.41 4.66
C ASN A 285 -5.69 -13.15 4.91
N THR A 286 -5.30 -12.83 6.14
CA THR A 286 -3.88 -12.68 6.51
C THR A 286 -3.40 -13.94 7.23
N VAL A 287 -2.12 -14.27 7.06
CA VAL A 287 -1.51 -15.51 7.57
C VAL A 287 -1.59 -15.66 9.10
N TYR A 288 -1.85 -14.55 9.81
CA TYR A 288 -2.06 -14.56 11.26
C TYR A 288 -3.50 -14.97 11.68
N PHE A 289 -4.41 -15.23 10.74
CA PHE A 289 -5.79 -15.64 11.06
C PHE A 289 -5.90 -17.05 11.61
N ASP A 290 -5.18 -17.99 11.02
CA ASP A 290 -5.20 -19.39 11.45
C ASP A 290 -4.60 -19.57 12.85
N ASP A 291 -3.75 -18.63 13.27
CA ASP A 291 -3.22 -18.55 14.63
C ASP A 291 -4.17 -17.86 15.64
N GLY A 292 -5.30 -17.26 15.19
CA GLY A 292 -6.26 -16.58 16.06
C GLY A 292 -6.82 -15.21 15.62
N GLY A 293 -6.65 -14.80 14.36
CA GLY A 293 -7.33 -13.61 13.81
C GLY A 293 -6.94 -12.25 14.39
N TYR A 294 -7.45 -11.18 13.76
CA TYR A 294 -7.34 -9.81 14.28
C TYR A 294 -8.17 -9.66 15.55
N THR A 295 -7.53 -9.27 16.65
CA THR A 295 -8.25 -8.69 17.80
C THR A 295 -8.56 -7.22 17.56
N ALA A 296 -9.57 -6.69 18.25
CA ALA A 296 -9.88 -5.25 18.28
C ALA A 296 -8.74 -4.38 18.85
N GLN A 297 -7.65 -4.97 19.33
CA GLN A 297 -6.57 -4.27 20.02
C GLN A 297 -5.20 -4.50 19.36
N ASN A 298 -4.89 -5.71 18.84
CA ASN A 298 -3.49 -6.15 18.81
C ASN A 298 -2.85 -6.59 17.49
N GLY A 299 -3.52 -6.57 16.34
CA GLY A 299 -2.85 -6.94 15.07
C GLY A 299 -2.21 -8.35 15.01
N PHE A 300 -2.41 -9.14 16.07
CA PHE A 300 -1.76 -10.41 16.39
C PHE A 300 -2.83 -11.45 16.77
N PRO A 301 -2.51 -12.74 16.62
CA PRO A 301 -3.46 -13.81 16.82
C PRO A 301 -4.00 -13.92 18.25
N ASN A 302 -5.32 -14.14 18.39
CA ASN A 302 -5.99 -14.62 19.62
C ASN A 302 -6.79 -15.91 19.34
N PRO A 303 -6.44 -17.06 19.93
CA PRO A 303 -7.15 -18.32 19.69
C PRO A 303 -8.68 -18.28 19.94
N GLY A 304 -9.20 -17.26 20.64
CA GLY A 304 -10.64 -17.11 20.90
C GLY A 304 -11.51 -16.41 19.83
N HIS A 305 -10.96 -15.99 18.69
CA HIS A 305 -11.74 -15.24 17.68
C HIS A 305 -12.14 -16.06 16.42
N GLY A 306 -11.49 -17.20 16.17
CA GLY A 306 -11.81 -18.10 15.04
C GLY A 306 -12.94 -19.11 15.31
N GLU A 307 -13.33 -19.33 16.58
CA GLU A 307 -14.32 -20.36 16.92
C GLU A 307 -15.79 -19.94 16.72
N ARG A 308 -16.09 -18.65 16.50
CA ARG A 308 -17.50 -18.21 16.45
C ARG A 308 -18.20 -18.45 15.11
N ASP A 309 -17.46 -18.65 14.01
CA ASP A 309 -18.05 -18.78 12.67
C ASP A 309 -17.96 -20.19 12.05
N ALA A 310 -17.35 -21.16 12.75
CA ALA A 310 -17.31 -22.55 12.30
C ALA A 310 -18.53 -23.40 12.75
N GLY A 311 -19.42 -22.87 13.59
CA GLY A 311 -20.40 -23.67 14.34
C GLY A 311 -21.87 -23.55 13.96
N ASN A 312 -22.27 -22.81 12.92
CA ASN A 312 -23.71 -22.59 12.63
C ASN A 312 -24.16 -22.99 11.22
N ARG A 313 -23.71 -24.17 10.76
CA ARG A 313 -24.35 -24.91 9.66
C ARG A 313 -24.60 -26.36 10.05
N SER A 314 -25.44 -26.58 11.06
CA SER A 314 -26.09 -27.87 11.24
C SER A 314 -27.43 -27.74 11.97
N GLY A 315 -28.51 -27.95 11.22
CA GLY A 315 -29.71 -28.64 11.71
C GLY A 315 -30.54 -27.95 12.80
N ARG A 316 -31.36 -26.96 12.41
CA ARG A 316 -32.58 -26.65 13.17
C ARG A 316 -33.63 -27.72 12.88
N SER A 317 -33.51 -28.85 13.57
CA SER A 317 -34.54 -29.89 13.73
C SER A 317 -35.05 -29.84 15.17
N GLY A 318 -36.35 -30.00 15.34
CA GLY A 318 -37.12 -29.55 16.50
C GLY A 318 -36.87 -30.26 17.83
N ASN A 319 -37.24 -29.62 18.93
CA ASN A 319 -38.53 -29.93 19.56
C ASN A 319 -38.91 -28.90 20.63
N ARG A 320 -40.17 -28.46 20.57
CA ARG A 320 -40.90 -27.75 21.62
C ARG A 320 -41.67 -28.78 22.45
N THR A 321 -41.42 -28.81 23.75
CA THR A 321 -42.34 -29.25 24.83
C THR A 321 -41.85 -28.53 26.10
N GLY A 322 -42.58 -27.58 26.70
CA GLY A 322 -43.64 -27.80 27.71
C GLY A 322 -43.03 -28.44 28.97
N SER A 323 -43.04 -27.93 30.21
CA SER A 323 -44.06 -27.24 31.03
C SER A 323 -43.38 -26.71 32.31
N ARG A 324 -43.66 -25.49 32.80
CA ARG A 324 -44.43 -25.12 34.03
C ARG A 324 -44.20 -25.92 35.33
N SER A 325 -44.14 -25.12 36.43
CA SER A 325 -44.23 -25.43 37.88
C SER A 325 -43.05 -26.21 38.47
N SER A 326 -42.39 -25.80 39.56
CA SER A 326 -42.83 -25.04 40.75
C SER A 326 -41.73 -24.13 41.28
#